data_AF-A0A060Z7T3-F1
#
_entry.id   AF-A0A060Z7T3-F1
#
_cell.length_a   1.000
_cell.length_b   1.000
_cell.length_c   1.000
_cell.angle_alpha   90.00
_cell.angle_beta   90.00
_cell.angle_gamma   90.00
#
_symmetry.space_group_name_H-M   'P 1'
#
loop_
_entity.id
_entity.type
_entity.pdbx_description
1 polymer ?
#
loop_
_entity_poly.entity_id
_entity_poly.type
_entity_poly.pdbx_seq_one_letter_code
_entity_poly.pdbx_strand_id
1 'polypeptide(L)'
;HTSAGAEGSGQALASPGSCLEEFRSAPFIECHGRGTCNYYANSYSFWLAAIEDNEMFTKPIPTTLKAGSLRTHISRCQVCMKRT
;
A
#
# COMPACT_ATOMS: atom_id res chain seq x y z
N HIS A 1 3.37 4.69 -4.18
CA HIS A 1 4.58 4.38 -3.37
C HIS A 1 5.60 5.45 -3.62
N THR A 2 6.53 5.68 -2.71
CA THR A 2 7.62 6.67 -2.88
C THR A 2 8.94 6.13 -2.35
N SER A 3 10.07 6.62 -2.87
CA SER A 3 11.42 6.24 -2.42
C SER A 3 12.42 7.41 -2.57
N ALA A 4 13.50 7.27 -3.35
CA ALA A 4 14.46 8.35 -3.62
C ALA A 4 13.78 9.67 -4.00
N GLY A 5 14.18 10.77 -3.35
CA GLY A 5 13.65 12.10 -3.62
C GLY A 5 12.15 12.29 -3.33
N ALA A 6 11.51 11.36 -2.62
CA ALA A 6 10.05 11.26 -2.50
C ALA A 6 9.31 11.08 -3.84
N GLU A 7 10.04 10.76 -4.91
CA GLU A 7 9.48 10.39 -6.20
C GLU A 7 8.87 8.98 -6.14
N GLY A 8 7.93 8.72 -7.05
CA GLY A 8 7.32 7.41 -7.15
C GLY A 8 6.15 7.35 -8.13
N SER A 9 5.41 6.24 -8.07
CA SER A 9 4.26 6.02 -8.94
C SER A 9 3.10 5.34 -8.18
N GLY A 10 1.98 5.14 -8.87
CA GLY A 10 0.75 4.63 -8.30
C GLY A 10 0.09 3.54 -9.14
N GLN A 11 -1.04 3.05 -8.65
CA GLN A 11 -1.87 2.06 -9.32
C GLN A 11 -3.27 2.65 -9.51
N ALA A 12 -3.90 2.39 -10.66
CA ALA A 12 -5.32 2.68 -10.82
C ALA A 12 -6.12 1.72 -9.92
N LEU A 13 -7.03 2.25 -9.09
CA LEU A 13 -7.78 1.44 -8.11
C LEU A 13 -8.74 0.40 -8.74
N ALA A 14 -9.05 0.55 -10.03
CA ALA A 14 -9.84 -0.42 -10.80
C ALA A 14 -8.97 -1.49 -11.51
N SER A 15 -7.64 -1.35 -11.48
CA SER A 15 -6.71 -2.31 -12.09
C SER A 15 -6.41 -3.45 -11.12
N PRO A 16 -6.20 -4.68 -11.59
CA PRO A 16 -5.67 -5.76 -10.77
C PRO A 16 -4.37 -5.39 -10.02
N GLY A 17 -3.57 -4.47 -10.57
CA GLY A 17 -2.33 -3.99 -9.95
C GLY A 17 -2.51 -3.28 -8.60
N SER A 18 -3.71 -2.79 -8.27
CA SER A 18 -3.99 -2.23 -6.93
C SER A 18 -4.31 -3.29 -5.88
N CYS A 19 -4.37 -4.58 -6.24
CA CYS A 19 -4.79 -5.67 -5.37
C CYS A 19 -3.70 -6.73 -5.17
N LEU A 20 -2.64 -6.38 -4.43
CA LEU A 20 -1.56 -7.32 -4.10
C LEU A 20 -2.07 -8.45 -3.18
N GLU A 21 -1.78 -9.69 -3.56
CA GLU A 21 -2.19 -10.89 -2.81
C GLU A 21 -1.53 -10.98 -1.44
N GLU A 22 -0.25 -10.59 -1.35
CA GLU A 22 0.50 -10.54 -0.10
C GLU A 22 0.75 -9.11 0.36
N PHE A 23 0.25 -8.78 1.55
CA PHE A 23 0.65 -7.54 2.21
C PHE A 23 2.12 -7.60 2.67
N ARG A 24 2.90 -6.57 2.30
CA ARG A 24 4.24 -6.29 2.80
C ARG A 24 4.37 -4.79 3.09
N SER A 25 4.97 -4.42 4.23
CA SER A 25 5.27 -3.00 4.52
C SER A 25 6.30 -2.40 3.56
N ALA A 26 7.24 -3.23 3.08
CA ALA A 26 8.21 -2.89 2.04
C ALA A 26 8.04 -3.82 0.82
N PRO A 27 7.07 -3.54 -0.09
CA PRO A 27 6.72 -4.43 -1.20
C PRO A 27 7.63 -4.27 -2.44
N PHE A 28 8.61 -3.37 -2.42
CA PHE A 28 9.53 -3.11 -3.53
C PHE A 28 10.95 -2.83 -3.01
N ILE A 29 11.94 -3.01 -3.88
CA ILE A 29 13.35 -2.73 -3.62
C ILE A 29 13.85 -1.63 -4.58
N GLU A 30 14.71 -0.73 -4.12
CA GLU A 30 15.31 0.30 -4.96
C GLU A 30 16.63 -0.19 -5.55
N CYS A 31 16.86 0.04 -6.85
CA CYS A 31 18.09 -0.33 -7.55
C CYS A 31 18.70 0.87 -8.27
N HIS A 32 20.04 0.88 -8.39
CA HIS A 32 20.80 1.91 -9.10
C HIS A 32 21.55 1.32 -10.29
N GLY A 33 21.84 2.16 -11.30
CA GLY A 33 22.54 1.75 -12.54
C GLY A 33 23.95 1.17 -12.33
N ARG A 34 24.55 1.34 -11.15
CA ARG A 34 25.81 0.69 -10.74
C ARG A 34 25.66 -0.78 -10.30
N GLY A 35 24.48 -1.38 -10.45
CA GLY A 35 24.22 -2.78 -10.13
C GLY A 35 23.96 -3.07 -8.64
N THR A 36 23.61 -2.07 -7.84
CA THR A 36 23.29 -2.24 -6.41
C THR A 36 21.81 -2.03 -6.15
N CYS A 37 21.23 -2.85 -5.28
CA CYS A 37 19.85 -2.71 -4.80
C CYS A 37 19.78 -2.75 -3.28
N ASN A 38 18.86 -1.99 -2.69
CA ASN A 38 18.66 -1.99 -1.24
C ASN A 38 17.24 -1.56 -0.84
N TYR A 39 16.88 -1.86 0.40
CA TYR A 39 15.74 -1.26 1.09
C TYR A 39 16.22 -0.05 1.87
N TYR A 40 15.61 1.10 1.64
CA TYR A 40 15.95 2.33 2.34
C TYR A 40 14.83 2.74 3.30
N ALA A 41 15.18 3.43 4.38
CA ALA A 41 14.22 3.82 5.42
C ALA A 41 13.16 4.84 4.94
N ASN A 42 13.43 5.54 3.83
CA ASN A 42 12.52 6.47 3.18
C ASN A 42 11.61 5.80 2.12
N SER A 43 11.69 4.48 1.94
CA SER A 43 10.80 3.75 1.05
C SER A 43 9.44 3.51 1.71
N TYR A 44 8.39 4.16 1.19
CA TYR A 44 7.04 4.08 1.75
C TYR A 44 6.07 3.36 0.81
N SER A 45 5.26 2.47 1.39
CA SER A 45 4.09 1.86 0.74
C SER A 45 2.80 2.49 1.27
N PHE A 46 1.84 2.71 0.37
CA PHE A 46 0.55 3.34 0.69
C PHE A 46 -0.56 2.35 0.32
N TRP A 47 -1.50 2.17 1.23
CA TRP A 47 -2.60 1.20 1.14
C TRP A 47 -3.90 1.92 1.47
N LEU A 48 -5.01 1.48 0.88
CA LEU A 48 -6.33 1.97 1.27
C LEU A 48 -6.62 1.55 2.72
N ALA A 49 -7.13 2.47 3.53
CA ALA A 49 -7.54 2.19 4.90
C ALA A 49 -8.91 1.49 4.94
N ALA A 50 -9.15 0.66 5.95
CA ALA A 50 -10.51 0.22 6.30
C ALA A 50 -11.22 1.35 7.05
N ILE A 51 -12.43 1.71 6.61
CA ILE A 51 -13.26 2.78 7.19
C ILE A 51 -14.64 2.19 7.45
N GLU A 52 -15.14 2.36 8.67
CA GLU A 52 -16.50 1.96 9.04
C GLU A 52 -17.52 2.97 8.50
N ASP A 53 -18.70 2.49 8.09
CA ASP A 53 -19.71 3.32 7.43
C ASP A 53 -20.17 4.51 8.29
N ASN A 54 -20.22 4.33 9.61
CA ASN A 54 -20.58 5.37 10.57
C ASN A 54 -19.46 6.39 10.83
N GLU A 55 -18.24 6.15 10.36
CA GLU A 55 -17.07 7.02 10.55
C GLU A 55 -16.68 7.81 9.29
N MET A 56 -17.35 7.59 8.15
CA MET A 56 -16.98 8.22 6.87
C MET A 56 -16.90 9.76 6.90
N PHE A 57 -17.75 10.39 7.72
CA PHE A 57 -17.86 11.86 7.82
C PHE A 57 -17.44 12.39 9.19
N THR A 58 -16.81 11.57 10.02
CA THR A 58 -16.23 12.00 11.29
C THR A 58 -14.75 12.29 11.11
N LYS A 59 -14.15 12.96 12.09
CA LYS A 59 -12.70 13.20 12.08
C LYS A 59 -11.99 11.84 12.23
N PRO A 60 -11.11 11.43 11.29
CA PRO A 60 -10.37 10.19 11.40
C PRO A 60 -9.53 10.14 12.68
N ILE A 61 -9.51 8.99 13.35
CA ILE A 61 -8.69 8.75 14.54
C ILE A 61 -7.26 8.41 14.08
N PRO A 62 -6.25 9.26 14.35
CA PRO A 62 -4.87 8.96 13.96
C PRO A 62 -4.36 7.73 14.68
N THR A 63 -3.87 6.75 13.92
CA THR A 63 -3.42 5.46 14.47
C THR A 63 -2.04 5.10 13.95
N THR A 64 -1.13 4.74 14.85
CA THR A 64 0.20 4.21 14.51
C THR A 64 0.23 2.72 14.80
N LEU A 65 0.28 1.90 13.74
CA LEU A 65 0.29 0.45 13.85
C LEU A 65 1.72 -0.11 13.86
N LYS A 66 1.90 -1.25 14.52
CA LYS A 66 3.16 -2.00 14.58
C LYS A 66 2.96 -3.43 14.08
N ALA A 67 4.05 -4.20 14.00
CA ALA A 67 3.99 -5.61 13.64
C ALA A 67 2.95 -6.37 14.48
N GLY A 68 2.17 -7.24 13.84
CA GLY A 68 1.05 -7.98 14.45
C GLY A 68 -0.32 -7.37 14.18
N SER A 69 -0.43 -6.03 14.08
CA SER A 69 -1.72 -5.35 13.85
C SER A 69 -1.81 -4.59 12.52
N LEU A 70 -0.76 -4.55 11.71
CA LEU A 70 -0.75 -3.78 10.45
C LEU A 70 -1.96 -4.07 9.53
N ARG A 71 -2.37 -5.34 9.40
CA ARG A 71 -3.45 -5.75 8.49
C ARG A 71 -4.85 -5.35 8.96
N THR A 72 -5.04 -4.95 10.21
CA THR A 72 -6.39 -4.67 10.75
C THR A 72 -7.01 -3.40 10.16
N HIS A 73 -6.20 -2.47 9.68
CA HIS A 73 -6.67 -1.21 9.08
C HIS A 73 -6.43 -1.14 7.57
N ILE A 74 -6.04 -2.25 6.92
CA ILE A 74 -5.78 -2.27 5.48
C ILE A 74 -7.02 -2.83 4.77
N SER A 75 -7.53 -2.07 3.82
CA SER A 75 -8.65 -2.47 2.98
C SER A 75 -8.35 -3.75 2.19
N ARG A 76 -9.40 -4.53 1.92
CA ARG A 76 -9.33 -5.76 1.15
C ARG A 76 -9.90 -5.53 -0.23
N CYS A 77 -9.46 -6.34 -1.17
CA CYS A 77 -9.84 -6.25 -2.56
C CYS A 77 -9.98 -7.66 -3.14
N GLN A 78 -10.65 -7.74 -4.28
CA GLN A 78 -10.78 -8.95 -5.06
C GLN A 78 -10.65 -8.60 -6.54
N VAL A 79 -9.81 -9.35 -7.26
CA VAL A 79 -9.72 -9.25 -8.71
C VAL A 79 -10.79 -10.14 -9.32
N CYS A 80 -11.61 -9.56 -10.21
CA CYS A 80 -12.74 -10.24 -10.83
C CYS A 80 -12.62 -10.21 -12.35
N MET A 81 -13.24 -11.19 -13.01
CA MET A 81 -13.36 -11.27 -14.46
C MET A 81 -14.82 -11.47 -14.83
N LYS A 82 -15.28 -10.80 -15.90
CA LYS A 82 -16.64 -10.97 -16.42
C LYS A 82 -16.80 -12.42 -16.89
N ARG A 83 -17.86 -13.10 -16.45
CA ARG A 83 -18.28 -14.38 -17.03
C ARG A 83 -18.91 -14.10 -18.39
N THR A 84 -18.32 -14.65 -19.45
CA THR A 84 -18.84 -14.64 -20.82
C THR A 84 -19.72 -15.82 -21.08
#